data_AF-A0A1M3CA54-F1
#
_entry.id   AF-A0A1M3CA54-F1
#
_cell.length_a   1.000
_cell.length_b   1.000
_cell.length_c   1.000
_cell.angle_alpha   90.00
_cell.angle_beta   90.00
_cell.angle_gamma   90.00
#
_symmetry.space_group_name_H-M   'P 1'
#
loop_
_entity.id
_entity.type
_entity.pdbx_description
1 polymer ?
#
loop_
_entity_poly.entity_id
_entity_poly.type
_entity_poly.pdbx_seq_one_letter_code
_entity_poly.pdbx_strand_id
1 'polypeptide(L)' 'MDKPNKGYDYRRYRNLLAEATDESKRLAFIDLLIEEGARDQLTRERISQLGLTTRPAERSRVRA' A
#
# COMPACT_ATOMS: atom_id res chain seq x y z
N MET A 1 -11.96 -14.31 14.88
CA MET A 1 -10.51 -14.08 15.08
C MET A 1 -10.16 -12.80 14.36
N ASP A 2 -10.45 -11.68 15.01
CA ASP A 2 -10.00 -10.36 14.62
C ASP A 2 -8.48 -10.40 14.51
N LYS A 3 -7.99 -10.55 13.27
CA LYS A 3 -6.57 -10.42 12.98
C LYS A 3 -6.19 -9.04 13.51
N PRO A 4 -5.16 -8.91 14.36
CA PRO A 4 -4.69 -7.59 14.76
C PRO A 4 -4.38 -6.88 13.45
N ASN A 5 -5.16 -5.83 13.17
CA ASN A 5 -4.93 -4.93 12.07
C ASN A 5 -3.59 -4.28 12.44
N LYS A 6 -2.47 -4.93 12.09
CA LYS A 6 -1.12 -4.38 12.19
C LYS A 6 -1.20 -3.14 11.31
N GLY A 7 -1.52 -2.04 11.95
CA GLY A 7 -2.02 -0.84 11.30
C GLY A 7 -1.01 -0.42 10.26
N TYR A 8 -1.53 -0.01 9.11
CA TYR A 8 -0.72 0.66 8.12
C TYR A 8 -0.01 1.84 8.75
N ASP A 9 1.32 1.75 8.80
CA ASP A 9 2.19 2.80 9.30
C ASP A 9 3.12 3.25 8.17
N TYR A 10 2.66 4.28 7.47
CA TYR A 10 3.42 4.89 6.38
C TYR A 10 4.81 5.37 6.82
N ARG A 11 4.96 5.86 8.06
CA ARG A 11 6.26 6.32 8.57
C ARG A 11 7.20 5.14 8.80
N ARG A 12 6.68 4.03 9.35
CA ARG A 12 7.45 2.78 9.50
C ARG A 12 7.95 2.27 8.17
N TYR A 13 7.08 2.19 7.15
CA TYR A 13 7.50 1.75 5.81
C TYR A 13 8.52 2.69 5.17
N ARG A 14 8.40 4.00 5.38
CA ARG A 14 9.39 4.98 4.90
C ARG A 14 10.77 4.80 5.55
N ASN A 15 10.83 4.53 6.84
CA ASN A 15 12.09 4.30 7.55
C ASN A 15 12.74 2.99 7.11
N LEU A 16 11.97 1.90 7.03
CA LEU A 16 12.47 0.61 6.56
C LEU A 16 12.98 0.68 5.11
N LEU A 17 12.31 1.45 4.25
CA LEU A 17 12.79 1.71 2.90
C LEU A 17 14.14 2.46 2.89
N ALA A 18 14.34 3.40 3.81
CA ALA A 18 15.61 4.12 3.93
C ALA A 18 16.75 3.23 4.44
N GLU A 19 16.43 2.23 5.28
CA GLU A 19 17.38 1.24 5.80
C GLU A 19 17.70 0.12 4.78
N ALA A 20 16.84 -0.09 3.78
CA ALA A 20 16.97 -1.10 2.73
C ALA A 20 18.03 -0.73 1.67
N THR A 21 19.26 -0.48 2.10
CA THR A 21 20.39 -0.04 1.25
C THR A 21 21.08 -1.18 0.51
N ASP A 22 21.05 -2.40 1.04
CA ASP A 22 21.59 -3.61 0.43
C ASP A 22 20.47 -4.52 -0.14
N GLU A 23 20.84 -5.44 -1.02
CA GLU A 23 19.89 -6.31 -1.73
C GLU A 23 19.11 -7.21 -0.77
N SER A 24 19.77 -7.78 0.23
CA SER A 24 19.13 -8.62 1.24
C SER A 24 18.07 -7.86 2.02
N LYS A 25 18.35 -6.64 2.46
CA LYS A 25 17.37 -5.79 3.14
C LYS A 25 16.24 -5.35 2.23
N ARG A 26 16.50 -5.10 0.94
CA ARG A 26 15.43 -4.80 -0.03
C ARG A 26 14.48 -5.98 -0.18
N LEU A 27 14.99 -7.21 -0.29
CA LEU A 27 14.16 -8.40 -0.39
C LEU A 27 13.33 -8.60 0.90
N ALA A 28 13.96 -8.52 2.07
CA ALA A 28 13.27 -8.62 3.35
C ALA A 28 12.17 -7.55 3.52
N PHE A 29 12.42 -6.33 3.03
CA PHE A 29 11.43 -5.27 3.05
C PHE A 29 10.26 -5.53 2.09
N ILE A 30 10.53 -6.08 0.90
CA ILE A 30 9.47 -6.47 -0.05
C ILE A 30 8.60 -7.58 0.54
N ASP A 31 9.20 -8.61 1.14
CA ASP A 31 8.47 -9.72 1.78
C ASP A 31 7.57 -9.21 2.90
N LEU A 32 8.07 -8.30 3.74
CA LEU A 32 7.28 -7.64 4.79
C LEU A 32 6.06 -6.89 4.22
N LEU A 33 6.25 -6.13 3.14
CA LEU A 33 5.15 -5.38 2.50
C LEU A 33 4.08 -6.31 1.93
N ILE A 34 4.47 -7.49 1.43
CA ILE A 34 3.55 -8.51 0.93
C ILE A 34 2.79 -9.15 2.09
N GLU A 35 3.49 -9.58 3.14
CA GLU A 35 2.89 -10.20 4.32
C GLU A 35 1.89 -9.28 5.03
N GLU A 36 2.21 -7.98 5.13
CA GLU A 36 1.36 -6.99 5.78
C GLU A 36 0.27 -6.41 4.84
N GLY A 37 0.21 -6.83 3.57
CA GLY A 37 -0.76 -6.31 2.60
C GLY A 37 -0.62 -4.79 2.36
N ALA A 38 0.57 -4.25 2.56
CA ALA A 38 0.84 -2.82 2.60
C ALA A 38 0.61 -2.13 1.24
N ARG A 39 0.67 -2.90 0.13
CA ARG A 39 0.50 -2.39 -1.23
C ARG A 39 -0.82 -1.64 -1.43
N ASP A 40 -1.94 -2.21 -0.97
CA ASP A 40 -3.26 -1.60 -1.18
C ASP A 40 -3.40 -0.32 -0.37
N GLN A 41 -2.84 -0.29 0.83
CA GLN A 41 -2.90 0.87 1.71
C GLN A 41 -1.97 2.00 1.22
N LEU A 42 -0.76 1.68 0.76
CA LEU A 42 0.13 2.63 0.09
C LEU A 42 -0.51 3.21 -1.17
N THR A 43 -1.22 2.38 -1.95
CA THR A 43 -1.93 2.83 -3.15
C THR A 43 -3.07 3.79 -2.80
N ARG A 44 -3.87 3.46 -1.78
CA ARG A 44 -4.95 4.35 -1.27
C ARG A 44 -4.40 5.69 -0.82
N GLU A 45 -3.29 5.71 -0.07
CA GLU A 45 -2.71 6.99 0.35
C GLU A 45 -2.06 7.76 -0.78
N ARG A 46 -1.43 7.09 -1.73
CA ARG A 46 -0.89 7.78 -2.91
C ARG A 46 -2.00 8.47 -3.69
N ILE A 47 -3.16 7.82 -3.81
CA ILE A 47 -4.33 8.35 -4.50
C ILE A 47 -4.93 9.53 -3.71
N SER A 48 -5.06 9.39 -2.39
CA SER A 48 -5.46 10.47 -1.46
C SER A 48 -4.54 11.70 -1.56
N GLN A 49 -3.22 11.52 -1.51
CA GLN A 49 -2.22 12.59 -1.65
C GLN A 49 -2.28 13.30 -3.01
N LEU A 50 -2.67 12.59 -4.06
CA LEU A 50 -2.85 13.18 -5.40
C LEU A 50 -4.20 13.90 -5.55
N GLY A 51 -5.03 13.96 -4.50
CA GLY A 51 -6.39 14.51 -4.56
C GLY A 51 -7.32 13.68 -5.47
N LEU A 52 -6.89 12.46 -5.82
CA LEU A 52 -7.66 11.55 -6.64
C LEU A 52 -8.55 10.73 -5.71
N THR A 53 -9.80 10.50 -6.13
CA THR A 53 -10.66 9.55 -5.44
C THR A 53 -10.59 8.23 -6.20
N THR A 54 -10.42 7.10 -5.50
CA THR A 54 -10.66 5.78 -6.09
C THR A 54 -12.17 5.62 -6.31
N ARG A 55 -12.76 6.36 -7.25
CA ARG A 55 -14.06 5.95 -7.77
C ARG A 55 -13.80 4.64 -8.50
N PRO A 56 -14.46 3.53 -8.14
CA PRO A 56 -14.50 2.41 -9.06
C PRO A 56 -15.01 3.00 -10.37
N ALA A 57 -14.29 2.73 -11.47
CA ALA A 57 -14.74 3.13 -12.79
C ALA A 57 -16.07 2.41 -13.01
N GLU A 58 -17.17 3.06 -12.63
CA GLU A 58 -18.52 2.61 -12.89
C GLU A 58 -18.68 2.77 -14.39
N ARG A 59 -18.34 1.67 -15.07
CA ARG A 59 -18.47 1.47 -16.49
C ARG A 59 -19.91 1.84 -16.83
N SER A 60 -20.07 3.01 -17.45
CA SER A 60 -21.31 3.41 -18.12
C SER A 60 -21.84 2.21 -18.88
N ARG A 61 -22.88 1.55 -18.36
CA ARG A 61 -23.77 0.78 -19.20
C ARG A 61 -24.52 1.79 -20.03
N VAL A 62 -23.92 2.06 -21.18
CA VAL A 62 -24.53 2.79 -22.28
C VAL A 62 -25.88 2.11 -22.53
N ARG A 63 -26.94 2.90 -22.41
CA ARG A 63 -28.29 2.52 -22.82
C ARG A 63 -28.24 2.03 -24.27
N ALA A 64 -28.88 0.90 -24.54
CA ALA A 64 -29.43 0.54 -25.83
C ALA A 64 -30.85 0.02 -25.57
#